data_AF-A0A5C3M6J9-F1
#
_entry.id   AF-A0A5C3M6J9-F1
#
_cell.length_a   1.000
_cell.length_b   1.000
_cell.length_c   1.000
_cell.angle_alpha   90.00
_cell.angle_beta   90.00
_cell.angle_gamma   90.00
#
_symmetry.space_group_name_H-M   'P 1'
#
loop_
_entity.id
_entity.type
_entity.pdbx_description
1 polymer ?
#
loop_
_entity_poly.entity_id
_entity_poly.type
_entity_poly.pdbx_seq_one_letter_code
_entity_poly.pdbx_strand_id
1 'polypeptide(L)'
;MASTSTGNTQAHGKHPSWPPEPIPPVGYLSRKALPIKRNDAEPLTRDDVQFDLLNYIFLDTNAVFTNPTPGKNGSKTTFHDLYISALYNSTKCSKVLKDKMIETPAFAVELAKISLLTNVGRINTTMAFFPEMKTALRTYHPVPSLQKTDGNAQDAPRIKNCLKAALLPSEFKSVPPSTPEEILEKNKAGQRPPTSVVNLIFVLANHAAPLASVHFDGALNFLDLFLPNKRLSSTDRARAFLWLVYYYLEDSNSTNPFDDDYSKSNPGKAPLLRHLNDAELKGENVDTPEELDWGRMMSNQRNAFLQRLVSSIEYEKKAKSSAPHFVSAVPETGHRKRTRHFASETSTKDEGAFLYYVPSKVEPTPSRNMIKGHGSEIQNTATTQEERTLLQQAWHIVTTTDPLIDSDEEDADQNARLDYTRRLDVINRLRGRPPTPARAPAENILGRDASERQRTSSWN
;
A
#
# COMPACT_ATOMS: atom_id res chain seq x y z
N MET A 1 77.30 17.09 22.77
CA MET A 1 77.75 18.04 21.74
C MET A 1 77.66 17.36 20.38
N ALA A 2 77.30 18.15 19.36
CA ALA A 2 77.31 17.88 17.91
C ALA A 2 76.12 17.13 17.26
N SER A 3 75.30 17.94 16.58
CA SER A 3 74.38 17.72 15.45
C SER A 3 75.15 17.21 14.18
N THR A 4 74.61 16.71 13.04
CA THR A 4 73.45 17.14 12.21
C THR A 4 73.26 16.19 10.98
N SER A 5 72.03 16.15 10.40
CA SER A 5 71.60 15.99 8.95
C SER A 5 71.92 14.68 8.17
N THR A 6 71.13 14.10 7.25
CA THR A 6 69.86 14.34 6.49
C THR A 6 69.58 13.00 5.74
N GLY A 7 68.38 12.41 5.71
CA GLY A 7 67.25 12.73 4.81
C GLY A 7 67.08 11.67 3.70
N ASN A 8 66.00 10.89 3.69
CA ASN A 8 65.31 10.53 2.44
C ASN A 8 63.85 10.09 2.70
N THR A 9 62.94 10.80 2.03
CA THR A 9 61.48 10.65 2.00
C THR A 9 61.07 9.58 0.99
N GLN A 10 60.19 8.65 1.38
CA GLN A 10 59.27 7.97 0.45
C GLN A 10 57.84 8.02 0.99
N ALA A 11 56.95 8.44 0.10
CA ALA A 11 55.59 8.88 0.38
C ALA A 11 54.65 7.71 0.68
N HIS A 12 53.92 7.82 1.80
CA HIS A 12 52.74 7.02 2.06
C HIS A 12 51.58 7.48 1.16
N GLY A 13 51.13 6.62 0.26
CA GLY A 13 49.81 6.73 -0.36
C GLY A 13 48.72 6.56 0.70
N LYS A 14 48.15 7.67 1.16
CA LYS A 14 46.98 7.68 2.05
C LYS A 14 45.74 7.37 1.21
N HIS A 15 45.30 6.11 1.19
CA HIS A 15 43.91 5.81 0.89
C HIS A 15 43.05 6.36 2.04
N PRO A 16 41.99 7.16 1.78
CA PRO A 16 41.06 7.54 2.83
C PRO A 16 40.29 6.28 3.25
N SER A 17 40.59 5.77 4.44
CA SER A 17 39.77 4.77 5.11
C SER A 17 38.42 5.42 5.43
N TRP A 18 37.40 5.08 4.64
CA TRP A 18 36.02 5.37 5.00
C TRP A 18 35.72 4.84 6.40
N PRO A 19 34.96 5.55 7.24
CA PRO A 19 34.54 5.01 8.51
C PRO A 19 33.78 3.69 8.26
N PRO A 20 33.96 2.66 9.12
CA PRO A 20 33.20 1.43 8.97
C PRO A 20 31.72 1.77 8.95
N GLU A 21 31.00 1.26 7.94
CA GLU A 21 29.55 1.44 7.87
C GLU A 21 28.93 1.01 9.19
N PRO A 22 28.04 1.82 9.80
CA PRO A 22 27.40 1.45 11.05
C PRO A 22 26.63 0.15 10.83
N ILE A 23 26.92 -0.86 11.65
CA ILE A 23 26.22 -2.14 11.60
C ILE A 23 24.72 -1.84 11.75
N PRO A 24 23.89 -2.16 10.75
CA PRO A 24 22.48 -1.83 10.81
C PRO A 24 21.84 -2.52 12.02
N PRO A 25 20.89 -1.86 12.72
CA PRO A 25 20.20 -2.47 13.84
C PRO A 25 19.62 -3.83 13.46
N VAL A 26 19.61 -4.78 14.41
CA VAL A 26 19.03 -6.11 14.21
C VAL A 26 17.62 -5.97 13.61
N GLY A 27 17.37 -6.65 12.49
CA GLY A 27 16.09 -6.62 11.77
C GLY A 27 15.86 -5.42 10.82
N TYR A 28 16.77 -4.44 10.73
CA TYR A 28 16.66 -3.34 9.75
C TYR A 28 16.67 -3.86 8.30
N LEU A 29 17.59 -4.77 8.00
CA LEU A 29 17.70 -5.38 6.67
C LEU A 29 16.46 -6.22 6.34
N SER A 30 15.93 -6.96 7.32
CA SER A 30 14.70 -7.75 7.16
C SER A 30 13.52 -6.85 6.80
N ARG A 31 13.33 -5.71 7.48
CA ARG A 31 12.25 -4.74 7.16
C ARG A 31 12.39 -4.10 5.78
N LYS A 32 13.61 -3.74 5.36
CA LYS A 32 13.85 -3.13 4.04
C LYS A 32 13.62 -4.12 2.89
N ALA A 33 13.97 -5.39 3.10
CA ALA A 33 13.81 -6.47 2.15
C ALA A 33 12.43 -7.16 2.21
N LEU A 34 11.58 -6.78 3.18
CA LEU A 34 10.30 -7.43 3.41
C LEU A 34 9.35 -7.26 2.23
N PRO A 35 9.07 -6.05 1.74
CA PRO A 35 8.05 -5.91 0.71
C PRO A 35 8.54 -6.49 -0.62
N ILE A 36 7.68 -7.26 -1.27
CA ILE A 36 7.92 -7.79 -2.62
C ILE A 36 7.95 -6.60 -3.59
N LYS A 37 8.91 -6.61 -4.51
CA LYS A 37 9.09 -5.56 -5.53
C LYS A 37 9.21 -6.21 -6.89
N ARG A 38 8.23 -5.95 -7.75
CA ARG A 38 8.12 -6.40 -9.13
C ARG A 38 7.59 -5.26 -9.99
N ASN A 39 7.81 -5.31 -11.30
CA ASN A 39 7.25 -4.31 -12.21
C ASN A 39 5.75 -4.55 -12.45
N ASP A 40 5.01 -3.54 -12.92
CA ASP A 40 3.59 -3.71 -13.26
C ASP A 40 3.40 -4.88 -14.24
N ALA A 41 2.32 -5.62 -14.04
CA ALA A 41 1.97 -6.84 -14.76
C ALA A 41 2.93 -8.04 -14.56
N GLU A 42 4.04 -7.93 -13.82
CA GLU A 42 4.87 -9.10 -13.51
C GLU A 42 4.16 -10.03 -12.50
N PRO A 43 4.05 -11.34 -12.80
CA PRO A 43 3.48 -12.30 -11.87
C PRO A 43 4.33 -12.45 -10.59
N LEU A 44 3.66 -12.66 -9.46
CA LEU A 44 4.31 -13.11 -8.24
C LEU A 44 4.39 -14.63 -8.25
N THR A 45 5.62 -15.14 -8.32
CA THR A 45 5.93 -16.58 -8.32
C THR A 45 5.74 -17.20 -6.94
N ARG A 46 5.73 -18.53 -6.88
CA ARG A 46 5.75 -19.27 -5.61
C ARG A 46 6.94 -18.86 -4.73
N ASP A 47 8.10 -18.57 -5.31
CA ASP A 47 9.26 -18.08 -4.55
C ASP A 47 9.02 -16.66 -4.00
N ASP A 48 8.43 -15.74 -4.77
CA ASP A 48 8.13 -14.39 -4.25
C ASP A 48 7.24 -14.43 -3.01
N VAL A 49 6.19 -15.26 -3.07
CA VAL A 49 5.18 -15.38 -2.01
C VAL A 49 5.54 -16.38 -0.93
N GLN A 50 6.61 -17.16 -1.10
CA GLN A 50 7.00 -18.26 -0.23
C GLN A 50 5.86 -19.26 -0.05
N PHE A 51 5.36 -19.79 -1.16
CA PHE A 51 4.16 -20.62 -1.22
C PHE A 51 4.22 -21.84 -0.31
N ASP A 52 5.35 -22.56 -0.25
CA ASP A 52 5.44 -23.79 0.53
C ASP A 52 5.34 -23.52 2.04
N LEU A 53 5.96 -22.44 2.53
CA LEU A 53 5.78 -21.97 3.91
C LEU A 53 4.31 -21.72 4.21
N LEU A 54 3.64 -20.94 3.37
CA LEU A 54 2.22 -20.65 3.53
C LEU A 54 1.39 -21.93 3.48
N ASN A 55 1.79 -22.89 2.65
CA ASN A 55 1.11 -24.17 2.55
C ASN A 55 1.24 -24.99 3.82
N TYR A 56 2.44 -25.13 4.39
CA TYR A 56 2.65 -25.83 5.65
C TYR A 56 1.91 -25.17 6.83
N ILE A 57 1.83 -23.83 6.88
CA ILE A 57 1.07 -23.11 7.90
C ILE A 57 -0.43 -23.43 7.83
N PHE A 58 -1.01 -23.41 6.63
CA PHE A 58 -2.46 -23.57 6.44
C PHE A 58 -2.94 -25.02 6.27
N LEU A 59 -2.02 -25.97 6.06
CA LEU A 59 -2.32 -27.41 6.06
C LEU A 59 -2.09 -28.07 7.42
N ASP A 60 -1.56 -27.34 8.40
CA ASP A 60 -1.41 -27.85 9.75
C ASP A 60 -2.78 -28.19 10.36
N THR A 61 -2.90 -29.44 10.83
CA THR A 61 -4.15 -29.99 11.38
C THR A 61 -4.22 -29.95 12.90
N ASN A 62 -3.26 -29.31 13.59
CA ASN A 62 -3.24 -29.27 15.04
C ASN A 62 -4.34 -28.32 15.54
N ALA A 63 -5.44 -28.90 16.02
CA ALA A 63 -6.54 -28.15 16.63
C ALA A 63 -6.17 -27.79 18.07
N VAL A 64 -5.39 -26.73 18.25
CA VAL A 64 -4.80 -26.34 19.55
C VAL A 64 -5.11 -24.91 19.97
N PHE A 65 -5.66 -24.09 19.06
CA PHE A 65 -6.01 -22.70 19.32
C PHE A 65 -7.43 -22.57 19.86
N THR A 66 -7.64 -21.67 20.81
CA THR A 66 -8.94 -21.39 21.40
C THR A 66 -9.79 -20.59 20.43
N ASN A 67 -10.98 -21.11 20.08
CA ASN A 67 -11.89 -20.43 19.17
C ASN A 67 -12.54 -19.21 19.87
N PRO A 68 -12.38 -17.97 19.35
CA PRO A 68 -12.96 -16.77 19.95
C PRO A 68 -14.46 -16.58 19.67
N THR A 69 -15.07 -17.43 18.85
CA THR A 69 -16.47 -17.27 18.43
C THR A 69 -17.44 -17.55 19.59
N PRO A 70 -18.33 -16.61 19.93
CA PRO A 70 -19.32 -16.81 20.99
C PRO A 70 -20.16 -18.06 20.74
N GLY A 71 -20.30 -18.92 21.76
CA GLY A 71 -21.10 -20.15 21.69
C GLY A 71 -20.31 -21.41 21.27
N LYS A 72 -19.04 -21.25 20.89
CA LYS A 72 -18.07 -22.35 20.72
C LYS A 72 -16.98 -22.32 21.81
N ASN A 73 -17.31 -21.73 22.96
CA ASN A 73 -16.37 -21.39 24.03
C ASN A 73 -15.62 -22.65 24.48
N GLY A 74 -14.29 -22.61 24.39
CA GLY A 74 -13.41 -23.71 24.79
C GLY A 74 -13.13 -24.77 23.71
N SER A 75 -13.81 -24.72 22.55
CA SER A 75 -13.44 -25.57 21.42
C SER A 75 -12.07 -25.19 20.87
N LYS A 76 -11.26 -26.21 20.58
CA LYS A 76 -9.99 -26.04 19.92
C LYS A 76 -10.15 -26.09 18.41
N THR A 77 -9.36 -25.29 17.71
CA THR A 77 -9.40 -25.13 16.26
C THR A 77 -7.99 -25.02 15.70
N THR A 78 -7.85 -25.25 14.40
CA THR A 78 -6.56 -25.17 13.70
C THR A 78 -6.17 -23.71 13.45
N PHE A 79 -4.90 -23.44 13.11
CA PHE A 79 -4.51 -22.09 12.67
C PHE A 79 -5.30 -21.66 11.42
N HIS A 80 -5.49 -22.60 10.49
CA HIS A 80 -6.30 -22.42 9.28
C HIS A 80 -7.68 -21.84 9.59
N ASP A 81 -8.43 -22.54 10.43
CA ASP A 81 -9.79 -22.16 10.80
C ASP A 81 -9.82 -20.86 11.60
N LEU A 82 -8.87 -20.68 12.52
CA LEU A 82 -8.75 -19.48 13.35
C LEU A 82 -8.55 -18.23 12.48
N TYR A 83 -7.62 -18.30 11.52
CA TYR A 83 -7.28 -17.16 10.68
C TYR A 83 -8.38 -16.83 9.67
N ILE A 84 -8.95 -17.85 9.01
CA ILE A 84 -10.09 -17.68 8.09
C ILE A 84 -11.30 -17.12 8.83
N SER A 85 -11.60 -17.63 10.03
CA SER A 85 -12.70 -17.12 10.86
C SER A 85 -12.48 -15.66 11.28
N ALA A 86 -11.24 -15.26 11.58
CA ALA A 86 -10.93 -13.87 11.90
C ALA A 86 -11.20 -12.93 10.71
N LEU A 87 -10.82 -13.34 9.50
CA LEU A 87 -11.11 -12.59 8.27
C LEU A 87 -12.62 -12.54 7.99
N TYR A 88 -13.31 -13.67 8.08
CA TYR A 88 -14.75 -13.77 7.86
C TYR A 88 -15.56 -12.88 8.82
N ASN A 89 -15.13 -12.80 10.08
CA ASN A 89 -15.81 -12.02 11.11
C ASN A 89 -15.40 -10.53 11.13
N SER A 90 -14.43 -10.11 10.31
CA SER A 90 -14.10 -8.70 10.16
C SER A 90 -15.31 -7.87 9.73
N THR A 91 -15.47 -6.69 10.32
CA THR A 91 -16.53 -5.74 9.95
C THR A 91 -16.30 -5.07 8.60
N LYS A 92 -15.09 -5.22 8.03
CA LYS A 92 -14.73 -4.74 6.70
C LYS A 92 -14.60 -5.85 5.66
N CYS A 93 -14.90 -7.10 6.04
CA CYS A 93 -15.10 -8.19 5.08
C CYS A 93 -16.48 -8.03 4.42
N SER A 94 -16.52 -7.83 3.09
CA SER A 94 -17.77 -7.56 2.38
C SER A 94 -18.65 -8.81 2.30
N LYS A 95 -19.98 -8.62 2.19
CA LYS A 95 -20.93 -9.73 2.04
C LYS A 95 -20.57 -10.65 0.87
N VAL A 96 -20.24 -10.08 -0.29
CA VAL A 96 -19.81 -10.84 -1.48
C VAL A 96 -18.59 -11.70 -1.18
N LEU A 97 -17.62 -11.18 -0.44
CA LEU A 97 -16.42 -11.94 -0.07
C LEU A 97 -16.76 -13.08 0.88
N LYS A 98 -17.62 -12.82 1.88
CA LYS A 98 -18.10 -13.85 2.82
C LYS A 98 -18.86 -14.96 2.12
N ASP A 99 -19.79 -14.59 1.25
CA ASP A 99 -20.59 -15.54 0.46
C ASP A 99 -19.65 -16.43 -0.38
N LYS A 100 -18.62 -15.85 -1.00
CA LYS A 100 -17.62 -16.60 -1.79
C LYS A 100 -16.74 -17.52 -0.95
N MET A 101 -16.32 -17.07 0.24
CA MET A 101 -15.54 -17.91 1.17
C MET A 101 -16.33 -19.16 1.59
N ILE A 102 -17.66 -19.05 1.72
CA ILE A 102 -18.56 -20.17 2.04
C ILE A 102 -18.75 -21.06 0.82
N GLU A 103 -19.06 -20.46 -0.34
CA GLU A 103 -19.32 -21.18 -1.59
C GLU A 103 -18.07 -21.96 -2.06
N THR A 104 -16.89 -21.36 -1.92
CA THR A 104 -15.62 -21.92 -2.38
C THR A 104 -14.60 -21.90 -1.24
N PRO A 105 -14.52 -22.95 -0.40
CA PRO A 105 -13.56 -22.98 0.70
C PRO A 105 -12.10 -22.82 0.26
N ALA A 106 -11.73 -23.34 -0.91
CA ALA A 106 -10.39 -23.15 -1.48
C ALA A 106 -10.04 -21.67 -1.70
N PHE A 107 -11.01 -20.83 -2.11
CA PHE A 107 -10.83 -19.39 -2.24
C PHE A 107 -10.53 -18.74 -0.89
N ALA A 108 -11.20 -19.19 0.19
CA ALA A 108 -10.94 -18.67 1.53
C ALA A 108 -9.49 -18.91 1.98
N VAL A 109 -8.91 -20.07 1.63
CA VAL A 109 -7.50 -20.39 1.90
C VAL A 109 -6.55 -19.51 1.09
N GLU A 110 -6.83 -19.34 -0.20
CA GLU A 110 -6.06 -18.48 -1.10
C GLU A 110 -6.04 -17.02 -0.59
N LEU A 111 -7.22 -16.48 -0.27
CA LEU A 111 -7.36 -15.16 0.33
C LEU A 111 -6.63 -15.06 1.68
N ALA A 112 -6.70 -16.09 2.51
CA ALA A 112 -6.03 -16.11 3.81
C ALA A 112 -4.51 -16.09 3.68
N LYS A 113 -3.94 -16.81 2.70
CA LYS A 113 -2.50 -16.79 2.38
C LYS A 113 -2.05 -15.39 1.92
N ILE A 114 -2.80 -14.74 1.02
CA ILE A 114 -2.54 -13.35 0.58
C ILE A 114 -2.69 -12.36 1.75
N SER A 115 -3.71 -12.58 2.60
CA SER A 115 -3.96 -11.75 3.79
C SER A 115 -2.84 -11.87 4.81
N LEU A 116 -2.28 -13.06 5.03
CA LEU A 116 -1.14 -13.27 5.90
C LEU A 116 0.09 -12.49 5.41
N LEU A 117 0.41 -12.57 4.12
CA LEU A 117 1.49 -11.79 3.50
C LEU A 117 1.27 -10.28 3.61
N THR A 118 0.03 -9.82 3.48
CA THR A 118 -0.34 -8.41 3.69
C THR A 118 -0.17 -8.02 5.16
N ASN A 119 -0.53 -8.90 6.08
CA ASN A 119 -0.46 -8.66 7.52
C ASN A 119 0.98 -8.52 8.02
N VAL A 120 1.88 -9.38 7.53
CA VAL A 120 3.32 -9.29 7.85
C VAL A 120 4.03 -8.18 7.07
N GLY A 121 3.42 -7.61 6.02
CA GLY A 121 4.00 -6.52 5.23
C GLY A 121 4.84 -6.95 4.02
N ARG A 122 4.73 -8.21 3.57
CA ARG A 122 5.33 -8.69 2.31
C ARG A 122 4.59 -8.10 1.10
N ILE A 123 3.26 -8.05 1.16
CA ILE A 123 2.42 -7.44 0.12
C ILE A 123 2.16 -5.98 0.50
N ASN A 124 2.62 -5.08 -0.36
CA ASN A 124 2.39 -3.65 -0.20
C ASN A 124 0.97 -3.28 -0.59
N THR A 125 0.43 -2.24 0.05
CA THR A 125 -0.91 -1.75 -0.28
C THR A 125 -1.05 -1.27 -1.71
N THR A 126 0.03 -0.87 -2.39
CA THR A 126 0.00 -0.42 -3.80
C THR A 126 -0.31 -1.55 -4.78
N MET A 127 -0.20 -2.81 -4.36
CA MET A 127 -0.44 -3.97 -5.20
C MET A 127 -1.93 -4.27 -5.38
N ALA A 128 -2.25 -4.78 -6.55
CA ALA A 128 -3.58 -5.15 -6.99
C ALA A 128 -3.58 -6.54 -7.64
N PHE A 129 -4.68 -7.27 -7.46
CA PHE A 129 -4.80 -8.66 -7.94
C PHE A 129 -5.89 -8.84 -9.00
N PHE A 130 -6.35 -7.74 -9.61
CA PHE A 130 -7.26 -7.74 -10.76
C PHE A 130 -6.77 -6.78 -11.87
N PRO A 131 -6.83 -7.19 -13.15
CA PRO A 131 -6.18 -6.47 -14.25
C PRO A 131 -6.89 -5.17 -14.67
N GLU A 132 -8.16 -4.97 -14.32
CA GLU A 132 -9.02 -3.86 -14.77
C GLU A 132 -8.75 -2.52 -14.04
N MET A 133 -7.69 -2.41 -13.24
CA MET A 133 -7.37 -1.17 -12.52
C MET A 133 -7.00 -0.02 -13.45
N LYS A 134 -7.80 1.05 -13.46
CA LYS A 134 -7.53 2.28 -14.24
C LYS A 134 -6.55 3.25 -13.55
N THR A 135 -6.27 3.07 -12.26
CA THR A 135 -5.48 4.02 -11.47
C THR A 135 -3.97 3.85 -11.66
N ALA A 136 -3.26 4.92 -12.01
CA ALA A 136 -1.81 4.90 -12.23
C ALA A 136 -0.96 4.71 -10.96
N LEU A 137 -1.55 4.84 -9.76
CA LEU A 137 -0.85 4.69 -8.47
C LEU A 137 -0.83 3.24 -7.94
N ARG A 138 -1.41 2.30 -8.69
CA ARG A 138 -1.49 0.88 -8.33
C ARG A 138 -0.77 0.05 -9.36
N THR A 139 -0.09 -1.00 -8.89
CA THR A 139 0.54 -2.00 -9.75
C THR A 139 -0.24 -3.31 -9.68
N TYR A 140 -0.60 -3.84 -10.83
CA TYR A 140 -1.24 -5.14 -10.96
C TYR A 140 -0.18 -6.25 -10.97
N HIS A 141 -0.39 -7.27 -10.14
CA HIS A 141 0.43 -8.47 -10.15
C HIS A 141 -0.46 -9.70 -10.05
N PRO A 142 -0.54 -10.56 -11.08
CA PRO A 142 -1.18 -11.85 -10.91
C PRO A 142 -0.39 -12.70 -9.92
N VAL A 143 -1.08 -13.51 -9.12
CA VAL A 143 -0.47 -14.44 -8.15
C VAL A 143 -0.94 -15.87 -8.48
N PRO A 144 -0.36 -16.53 -9.49
CA PRO A 144 -0.92 -17.76 -10.07
C PRO A 144 -1.12 -18.88 -9.04
N SER A 145 -0.21 -19.01 -8.07
CA SER A 145 -0.29 -20.04 -7.04
C SER A 145 -1.41 -19.81 -6.01
N LEU A 146 -1.95 -18.59 -5.92
CA LEU A 146 -2.96 -18.16 -4.94
C LEU A 146 -4.21 -17.55 -5.59
N GLN A 147 -4.42 -17.75 -6.89
CA GLN A 147 -5.61 -17.29 -7.62
C GLN A 147 -6.12 -18.40 -8.55
N LYS A 148 -6.18 -19.64 -8.05
CA LYS A 148 -6.64 -20.80 -8.85
C LYS A 148 -8.15 -20.88 -8.89
N THR A 149 -8.82 -20.30 -7.89
CA THR A 149 -10.27 -20.23 -7.84
C THR A 149 -10.79 -19.01 -8.61
N ASP A 150 -11.95 -19.17 -9.23
CA ASP A 150 -12.63 -18.08 -9.93
C ASP A 150 -13.20 -17.09 -8.90
N GLY A 151 -12.45 -16.04 -8.62
CA GLY A 151 -12.81 -15.01 -7.64
C GLY A 151 -11.82 -13.85 -7.66
N ASN A 152 -12.34 -12.62 -7.68
CA ASN A 152 -11.51 -11.44 -7.48
C ASN A 152 -11.00 -11.43 -6.04
N ALA A 153 -9.70 -11.69 -5.86
CA ALA A 153 -9.01 -11.74 -4.56
C ALA A 153 -8.98 -10.39 -3.80
N GLN A 154 -9.70 -9.38 -4.30
CA GLN A 154 -9.66 -7.98 -3.88
C GLN A 154 -8.28 -7.35 -4.13
N ASP A 155 -8.08 -6.11 -3.69
CA ASP A 155 -6.79 -5.44 -3.69
C ASP A 155 -6.20 -5.37 -2.28
N ALA A 156 -4.88 -5.15 -2.21
CA ALA A 156 -4.17 -5.07 -0.93
C ALA A 156 -4.74 -4.03 0.06
N PRO A 157 -5.26 -2.85 -0.36
CA PRO A 157 -5.93 -1.91 0.52
C PRO A 157 -7.18 -2.47 1.19
N ARG A 158 -8.05 -3.17 0.44
CA ARG A 158 -9.27 -3.77 1.01
C ARG A 158 -8.91 -4.90 1.97
N ILE A 159 -7.93 -5.73 1.62
CA ILE A 159 -7.38 -6.75 2.52
C ILE A 159 -6.84 -6.12 3.80
N LYS A 160 -6.03 -5.06 3.70
CA LYS A 160 -5.51 -4.35 4.88
C LYS A 160 -6.61 -3.76 5.76
N ASN A 161 -7.66 -3.20 5.16
CA ASN A 161 -8.80 -2.70 5.91
C ASN A 161 -9.60 -3.82 6.59
N CYS A 162 -9.72 -4.98 5.93
CA CYS A 162 -10.28 -6.19 6.51
C CYS A 162 -9.47 -6.65 7.74
N LEU A 163 -8.15 -6.74 7.61
CA LEU A 163 -7.23 -7.12 8.70
C LEU A 163 -7.34 -6.16 9.90
N LYS A 164 -7.32 -4.85 9.67
CA LYS A 164 -7.48 -3.84 10.74
C LYS A 164 -8.79 -3.95 11.52
N ALA A 165 -9.82 -4.51 10.90
CA ALA A 165 -11.15 -4.66 11.47
C ALA A 165 -11.45 -6.10 11.95
N ALA A 166 -10.48 -7.02 11.85
CA ALA A 166 -10.57 -8.39 12.36
C ALA A 166 -10.25 -8.41 13.86
N LEU A 167 -11.14 -7.81 14.66
CA LEU A 167 -11.00 -7.65 16.11
C LEU A 167 -11.83 -8.70 16.85
N LEU A 168 -11.38 -9.07 18.05
CA LEU A 168 -12.19 -9.84 18.99
C LEU A 168 -13.34 -8.98 19.56
N PRO A 169 -14.43 -9.60 20.06
CA PRO A 169 -15.49 -8.87 20.74
C PRO A 169 -15.01 -7.99 21.91
N SER A 170 -14.01 -8.47 22.66
CA SER A 170 -13.37 -7.71 23.75
C SER A 170 -12.63 -6.47 23.27
N GLU A 171 -12.20 -6.43 22.00
CA GLU A 171 -11.39 -5.37 21.40
C GLU A 171 -12.22 -4.30 20.70
N PHE A 172 -13.54 -4.46 20.60
CA PHE A 172 -14.40 -3.42 19.99
C PHE A 172 -14.52 -2.17 20.87
N LYS A 173 -14.39 -2.33 22.19
CA LYS A 173 -14.56 -1.24 23.18
C LYS A 173 -13.24 -0.77 23.79
N SER A 174 -12.16 -1.52 23.59
CA SER A 174 -10.83 -1.20 24.13
C SER A 174 -9.79 -1.34 23.04
N VAL A 175 -8.74 -0.53 23.08
CA VAL A 175 -7.63 -0.64 22.14
C VAL A 175 -7.02 -2.06 22.21
N PRO A 176 -6.83 -2.74 21.06
CA PRO A 176 -6.11 -4.01 21.01
C PRO A 176 -4.70 -3.84 21.60
N PRO A 177 -4.13 -4.88 22.24
CA PRO A 177 -2.77 -4.81 22.75
C PRO A 177 -1.78 -4.57 21.60
N SER A 178 -0.78 -3.74 21.84
CA SER A 178 0.16 -3.23 20.82
C SER A 178 1.60 -3.73 21.01
N THR A 179 1.87 -4.40 22.14
CA THR A 179 3.18 -4.97 22.48
C THR A 179 3.06 -6.46 22.85
N PRO A 180 4.13 -7.25 22.66
CA PRO A 180 4.16 -8.64 23.11
C PRO A 180 3.89 -8.79 24.61
N GLU A 181 4.36 -7.84 25.43
CA GLU A 181 4.19 -7.84 26.88
C GLU A 181 2.72 -7.66 27.28
N GLU A 182 2.01 -6.71 26.67
CA GLU A 182 0.56 -6.49 26.92
C GLU A 182 -0.26 -7.74 26.57
N ILE A 183 0.12 -8.46 25.51
CA ILE A 183 -0.54 -9.72 25.12
C ILE A 183 -0.33 -10.78 26.21
N LEU A 184 0.91 -10.94 26.70
CA LEU A 184 1.22 -11.88 27.77
C LEU A 184 0.55 -11.51 29.10
N GLU A 185 0.43 -10.23 29.42
CA GLU A 185 -0.30 -9.74 30.60
C GLU A 185 -1.79 -10.09 30.54
N LYS A 186 -2.44 -9.88 29.39
CA LYS A 186 -3.85 -10.28 29.19
C LYS A 186 -4.05 -11.78 29.31
N ASN A 187 -3.10 -12.57 28.79
CA ASN A 187 -3.11 -14.02 28.94
C ASN A 187 -3.00 -14.44 30.42
N LYS A 188 -2.06 -13.85 31.16
CA LYS A 188 -1.91 -14.06 32.61
C LYS A 188 -3.16 -13.64 33.41
N ALA A 189 -3.90 -12.64 32.92
CA ALA A 189 -5.19 -12.23 33.48
C ALA A 189 -6.37 -13.16 33.12
N GLY A 190 -6.10 -14.28 32.43
CA GLY A 190 -7.09 -15.29 32.06
C GLY A 190 -7.86 -14.98 30.77
N GLN A 191 -7.48 -13.95 30.02
CA GLN A 191 -8.10 -13.65 28.73
C GLN A 191 -7.54 -14.57 27.65
N ARG A 192 -8.38 -15.48 27.11
CA ARG A 192 -7.97 -16.44 26.09
C ARG A 192 -8.99 -16.52 24.92
N PRO A 193 -8.58 -16.21 23.67
CA PRO A 193 -7.30 -15.61 23.32
C PRO A 193 -7.17 -14.15 23.84
N PRO A 194 -5.97 -13.67 24.16
CA PRO A 194 -5.73 -12.32 24.66
C PRO A 194 -5.95 -11.22 23.61
N THR A 195 -5.84 -11.59 22.32
CA THR A 195 -6.05 -10.71 21.17
C THR A 195 -6.39 -11.52 19.92
N SER A 196 -6.84 -10.87 18.84
CA SER A 196 -7.08 -11.59 17.57
C SER A 196 -5.77 -12.11 16.98
N VAL A 197 -5.82 -13.25 16.28
CA VAL A 197 -4.63 -13.81 15.59
C VAL A 197 -4.04 -12.82 14.58
N VAL A 198 -4.90 -12.00 13.96
CA VAL A 198 -4.49 -10.95 13.02
C VAL A 198 -3.67 -9.88 13.73
N ASN A 199 -4.15 -9.38 14.87
CA ASN A 199 -3.44 -8.38 15.66
C ASN A 199 -2.14 -8.94 16.24
N LEU A 200 -2.12 -10.19 16.73
CA LEU A 200 -0.89 -10.82 17.19
C LEU A 200 0.19 -10.81 16.11
N ILE A 201 -0.11 -11.29 14.90
CA ILE A 201 0.87 -11.35 13.80
C ILE A 201 1.37 -9.94 13.46
N PHE A 202 0.51 -8.93 13.51
CA PHE A 202 0.91 -7.53 13.34
C PHE A 202 1.87 -7.05 14.44
N VAL A 203 1.59 -7.38 15.70
CA VAL A 203 2.47 -7.06 16.85
C VAL A 203 3.82 -7.77 16.69
N LEU A 204 3.85 -9.07 16.38
CA LEU A 204 5.09 -9.82 16.16
C LEU A 204 5.92 -9.25 15.00
N ALA A 205 5.28 -8.81 13.91
CA ALA A 205 5.95 -8.17 12.78
C ALA A 205 6.59 -6.83 13.16
N ASN A 206 5.88 -5.98 13.92
CA ASN A 206 6.41 -4.68 14.35
C ASN A 206 7.52 -4.81 15.38
N HIS A 207 7.43 -5.81 16.26
CA HIS A 207 8.38 -6.10 17.33
C HIS A 207 9.38 -7.20 16.97
N ALA A 208 9.57 -7.49 15.68
CA ALA A 208 10.46 -8.57 15.26
C ALA A 208 11.91 -8.41 15.77
N ALA A 209 12.44 -7.18 15.74
CA ALA A 209 13.80 -6.89 16.19
C ALA A 209 14.04 -7.21 17.69
N PRO A 210 13.26 -6.69 18.65
CA PRO A 210 13.44 -7.05 20.06
C PRO A 210 13.15 -8.53 20.34
N LEU A 211 12.24 -9.16 19.59
CA LEU A 211 11.93 -10.58 19.75
C LEU A 211 13.01 -11.53 19.18
N ALA A 212 13.98 -11.01 18.41
CA ALA A 212 15.07 -11.79 17.83
C ALA A 212 15.88 -12.52 18.91
N SER A 213 16.30 -11.81 19.97
CA SER A 213 17.05 -12.42 21.07
C SER A 213 16.17 -13.16 22.08
N VAL A 214 14.86 -12.88 22.08
CA VAL A 214 13.91 -13.57 22.96
C VAL A 214 13.69 -14.98 22.44
N HIS A 215 13.22 -15.12 21.20
CA HIS A 215 12.79 -16.40 20.64
C HIS A 215 13.81 -17.09 19.74
N PHE A 216 14.81 -16.35 19.25
CA PHE A 216 15.87 -16.88 18.38
C PHE A 216 17.25 -16.61 18.98
N ASP A 217 18.30 -16.76 18.18
CA ASP A 217 19.71 -16.54 18.52
C ASP A 217 20.15 -15.06 18.40
N GLY A 218 19.24 -14.16 18.01
CA GLY A 218 19.52 -12.76 17.72
C GLY A 218 19.97 -12.47 16.28
N ALA A 219 20.31 -13.50 15.48
CA ALA A 219 20.61 -13.35 14.06
C ALA A 219 19.35 -13.42 13.18
N LEU A 220 18.37 -14.21 13.63
CA LEU A 220 17.06 -14.34 13.00
C LEU A 220 15.98 -13.61 13.81
N ASN A 221 14.96 -13.11 13.10
CA ASN A 221 13.76 -12.56 13.70
C ASN A 221 12.50 -13.09 13.00
N PHE A 222 11.33 -12.75 13.56
CA PHE A 222 10.04 -13.20 13.05
C PHE A 222 9.81 -12.92 11.54
N LEU A 223 10.29 -11.78 11.04
CA LEU A 223 10.10 -11.42 9.63
C LEU A 223 10.96 -12.25 8.69
N ASP A 224 12.10 -12.77 9.16
CA ASP A 224 12.99 -13.61 8.36
C ASP A 224 12.32 -14.93 7.97
N LEU A 225 11.30 -15.37 8.72
CA LEU A 225 10.47 -16.53 8.33
C LEU A 225 9.81 -16.31 6.96
N PHE A 226 9.53 -15.08 6.55
CA PHE A 226 8.81 -14.78 5.31
C PHE A 226 9.72 -14.36 4.15
N LEU A 227 11.04 -14.44 4.30
CA LEU A 227 12.00 -14.01 3.28
C LEU A 227 12.59 -15.21 2.50
N PRO A 228 12.71 -15.16 1.16
CA PRO A 228 13.30 -16.23 0.34
C PRO A 228 14.80 -16.44 0.61
N ASN A 229 15.53 -15.36 0.89
CA ASN A 229 17.00 -15.34 0.82
C ASN A 229 17.72 -15.91 2.06
N LYS A 230 17.02 -16.64 2.92
CA LYS A 230 17.59 -17.20 4.16
C LYS A 230 17.94 -18.68 4.05
N ARG A 231 17.56 -19.36 2.96
CA ARG A 231 17.77 -20.81 2.74
C ARG A 231 17.27 -21.65 3.92
N LEU A 232 16.19 -21.24 4.57
CA LEU A 232 15.60 -21.95 5.71
C LEU A 232 14.46 -22.84 5.22
N SER A 233 14.33 -24.04 5.79
CA SER A 233 13.26 -24.97 5.41
C SER A 233 11.89 -24.36 5.61
N SER A 234 11.02 -24.44 4.59
CA SER A 234 9.64 -23.97 4.67
C SER A 234 8.84 -24.67 5.77
N THR A 235 9.09 -25.97 6.01
CA THR A 235 8.46 -26.74 7.09
C THR A 235 8.87 -26.24 8.47
N ASP A 236 10.17 -26.04 8.71
CA ASP A 236 10.66 -25.57 10.02
C ASP A 236 10.21 -24.13 10.29
N ARG A 237 10.22 -23.28 9.26
CA ARG A 237 9.69 -21.91 9.34
C ARG A 237 8.20 -21.91 9.70
N ALA A 238 7.40 -22.81 9.12
CA ALA A 238 5.99 -22.94 9.45
C ALA A 238 5.79 -23.39 10.90
N ARG A 239 6.57 -24.37 11.37
CA ARG A 239 6.55 -24.83 12.76
C ARG A 239 6.92 -23.72 13.73
N ALA A 240 7.98 -22.97 13.47
CA ALA A 240 8.40 -21.84 14.30
C ALA A 240 7.35 -20.71 14.32
N PHE A 241 6.71 -20.43 13.18
CA PHE A 241 5.59 -19.50 13.09
C PHE A 241 4.42 -19.96 13.97
N LEU A 242 3.96 -21.21 13.84
CA LEU A 242 2.86 -21.76 14.62
C LEU A 242 3.19 -21.83 16.11
N TRP A 243 4.44 -22.15 16.46
CA TRP A 243 4.95 -22.12 17.83
C TRP A 243 4.81 -20.73 18.44
N LEU A 244 5.22 -19.67 17.72
CA LEU A 244 5.08 -18.29 18.18
C LEU A 244 3.62 -17.88 18.33
N VAL A 245 2.76 -18.24 17.38
CA VAL A 245 1.33 -17.94 17.46
C VAL A 245 0.70 -18.61 18.69
N TYR A 246 1.04 -19.87 18.95
CA TYR A 246 0.56 -20.60 20.14
C TYR A 246 1.07 -19.99 21.43
N TYR A 247 2.38 -19.68 21.50
CA TYR A 247 3.03 -19.10 22.68
C TYR A 247 2.32 -17.83 23.18
N TYR A 248 1.90 -16.97 22.25
CA TYR A 248 1.26 -15.70 22.58
C TYR A 248 -0.27 -15.77 22.71
N LEU A 249 -0.98 -16.63 21.95
CA LEU A 249 -2.44 -16.72 22.03
C LEU A 249 -2.96 -17.65 23.13
N GLU A 250 -2.21 -18.70 23.45
CA GLU A 250 -2.69 -19.78 24.30
C GLU A 250 -2.11 -19.71 25.70
N ASP A 251 -1.02 -20.42 25.98
CA ASP A 251 -0.39 -20.45 27.30
C ASP A 251 1.11 -20.67 27.14
N SER A 252 1.89 -19.66 27.52
CA SER A 252 3.35 -19.72 27.50
C SER A 252 3.91 -20.71 28.52
N ASN A 253 3.14 -21.11 29.53
CA ASN A 253 3.57 -22.02 30.58
C ASN A 253 3.15 -23.48 30.31
N SER A 254 2.27 -23.70 29.33
CA SER A 254 1.91 -25.04 28.88
C SER A 254 2.93 -25.57 27.86
N THR A 255 3.01 -26.89 27.71
CA THR A 255 3.81 -27.50 26.64
C THR A 255 3.28 -27.04 25.29
N ASN A 256 4.15 -26.45 24.45
CA ASN A 256 3.74 -25.97 23.15
C ASN A 256 3.64 -27.18 22.20
N PRO A 257 2.51 -27.42 21.53
CA PRO A 257 2.34 -28.57 20.64
C PRO A 257 3.29 -28.54 19.43
N PHE A 258 3.87 -27.38 19.12
CA PHE A 258 4.83 -27.20 18.05
C PHE A 258 6.29 -27.31 18.53
N ASP A 259 6.53 -27.67 19.79
CA ASP A 259 7.88 -27.81 20.36
C ASP A 259 8.71 -28.92 19.69
N ASP A 260 9.98 -28.67 19.40
CA ASP A 260 10.99 -29.68 19.07
C ASP A 260 11.89 -29.97 20.29
N ASP A 261 12.94 -30.78 20.12
CA ASP A 261 13.83 -31.11 21.24
C ASP A 261 14.65 -29.89 21.70
N TYR A 262 14.92 -28.95 20.80
CA TYR A 262 15.63 -27.72 21.11
C TYR A 262 14.77 -26.77 21.94
N SER A 263 13.53 -26.46 21.51
CA SER A 263 12.63 -25.55 22.22
C SER A 263 12.19 -26.11 23.59
N LYS A 264 12.01 -27.43 23.72
CA LYS A 264 11.80 -28.09 25.02
C LYS A 264 12.96 -27.88 25.98
N SER A 265 14.19 -27.93 25.46
CA SER A 265 15.41 -27.77 26.26
C SER A 265 15.76 -26.31 26.53
N ASN A 266 15.17 -25.37 25.79
CA ASN A 266 15.45 -23.94 25.86
C ASN A 266 14.14 -23.15 25.99
N PRO A 267 13.56 -23.04 27.20
CA PRO A 267 12.29 -22.36 27.41
C PRO A 267 12.28 -20.94 26.83
N GLY A 268 11.22 -20.63 26.09
CA GLY A 268 11.06 -19.35 25.39
C GLY A 268 11.78 -19.27 24.03
N LYS A 269 12.52 -20.29 23.60
CA LYS A 269 13.08 -20.36 22.24
C LYS A 269 12.16 -21.10 21.28
N ALA A 270 12.06 -20.59 20.06
CA ALA A 270 11.34 -21.25 18.99
C ALA A 270 12.08 -22.53 18.53
N PRO A 271 11.38 -23.47 17.87
CA PRO A 271 11.99 -24.64 17.24
C PRO A 271 13.14 -24.28 16.31
N LEU A 272 14.09 -25.20 16.17
CA LEU A 272 15.30 -24.99 15.37
C LEU A 272 14.94 -24.83 13.89
N LEU A 273 15.57 -23.85 13.24
CA LEU A 273 15.41 -23.58 11.81
C LEU A 273 16.60 -24.15 11.06
N ARG A 274 16.42 -25.26 10.33
CA ARG A 274 17.52 -25.85 9.55
C ARG A 274 17.77 -25.06 8.27
N HIS A 275 19.04 -25.01 7.87
CA HIS A 275 19.42 -24.51 6.56
C HIS A 275 19.30 -25.62 5.52
N LEU A 276 18.73 -25.29 4.37
CA LEU A 276 18.60 -26.17 3.23
C LEU A 276 19.90 -26.21 2.43
N ASN A 277 20.21 -27.39 1.90
CA ASN A 277 21.22 -27.52 0.85
C ASN A 277 20.65 -27.07 -0.51
N ASP A 278 21.52 -26.96 -1.52
CA ASP A 278 21.14 -26.47 -2.86
C ASP A 278 20.08 -27.33 -3.56
N ALA A 279 20.07 -28.65 -3.32
CA ALA A 279 19.10 -29.56 -3.94
C ALA A 279 17.72 -29.42 -3.29
N GLU A 280 17.67 -29.33 -1.95
CA GLU A 280 16.43 -29.09 -1.21
C GLU A 280 15.84 -27.73 -1.54
N LEU A 281 16.68 -26.69 -1.62
CA LEU A 281 16.24 -25.34 -1.96
C LEU A 281 15.60 -25.26 -3.34
N LYS A 282 16.11 -26.02 -4.33
CA LYS A 282 15.52 -26.12 -5.66
C LYS A 282 14.18 -26.86 -5.70
N GLY A 283 13.90 -27.66 -4.67
CA GLY A 283 12.63 -28.38 -4.53
C GLY A 283 11.54 -27.56 -3.85
N GLU A 284 11.90 -26.48 -3.15
CA GLU A 284 10.93 -25.58 -2.52
C GLU A 284 10.45 -24.50 -3.49
N ASN A 285 9.18 -24.12 -3.36
CA ASN A 285 8.54 -23.00 -4.05
C ASN A 285 8.60 -23.10 -5.59
N VAL A 286 8.52 -24.30 -6.14
CA VAL A 286 8.57 -24.54 -7.58
C VAL A 286 7.21 -24.27 -8.23
N ASP A 287 7.14 -23.26 -9.10
CA ASP A 287 5.96 -22.98 -9.91
C ASP A 287 5.65 -24.15 -10.86
N THR A 288 4.36 -24.47 -10.97
CA THR A 288 3.87 -25.45 -11.95
C THR A 288 3.81 -24.84 -13.36
N PRO A 289 3.90 -25.64 -14.43
CA PRO A 289 3.75 -25.14 -15.79
C PRO A 289 2.45 -24.35 -16.00
N GLU A 290 1.34 -24.82 -15.41
CA GLU A 290 0.03 -24.19 -15.50
C GLU A 290 0.01 -22.81 -14.83
N GLU A 291 0.67 -22.67 -13.67
CA GLU A 291 0.83 -21.39 -12.98
C GLU A 291 1.64 -20.40 -13.81
N LEU A 292 2.72 -20.86 -14.47
CA LEU A 292 3.54 -20.03 -15.34
C LEU A 292 2.77 -19.57 -16.58
N ASP A 293 2.02 -20.46 -17.23
CA ASP A 293 1.20 -20.14 -18.40
C ASP A 293 0.07 -19.17 -18.05
N TRP A 294 -0.63 -19.41 -16.95
CA TRP A 294 -1.70 -18.53 -16.49
C TRP A 294 -1.16 -17.15 -16.09
N GLY A 295 -0.02 -17.09 -15.40
CA GLY A 295 0.66 -15.83 -15.08
C GLY A 295 0.97 -15.01 -16.33
N ARG A 296 1.55 -15.64 -17.37
CA ARG A 296 1.83 -15.00 -18.67
C ARG A 296 0.55 -14.48 -19.34
N MET A 297 -0.51 -15.28 -19.34
CA MET A 297 -1.80 -14.91 -19.91
C MET A 297 -2.36 -13.63 -19.24
N MET A 298 -2.35 -13.59 -17.91
CA MET A 298 -2.86 -12.45 -17.15
C MET A 298 -1.99 -11.19 -17.31
N SER A 299 -0.67 -11.34 -17.37
CA SER A 299 0.25 -10.23 -17.71
C SER A 299 -0.08 -9.64 -19.09
N ASN A 300 -0.33 -10.50 -20.09
CA ASN A 300 -0.71 -10.06 -21.43
C ASN A 300 -2.08 -9.36 -21.44
N GLN A 301 -3.06 -9.86 -20.67
CA GLN A 301 -4.36 -9.20 -20.51
C GLN A 301 -4.21 -7.79 -19.93
N ARG A 302 -3.36 -7.61 -18.91
CA ARG A 302 -3.06 -6.29 -18.35
C ARG A 302 -2.44 -5.36 -19.38
N ASN A 303 -1.45 -5.85 -20.14
CA ASN A 303 -0.78 -5.04 -21.17
C ASN A 303 -1.76 -4.60 -22.26
N ALA A 304 -2.64 -5.50 -22.71
CA ALA A 304 -3.68 -5.18 -23.68
C ALA A 304 -4.69 -4.16 -23.13
N PHE A 305 -5.07 -4.27 -21.85
CA PHE A 305 -5.92 -3.28 -21.18
C PHE A 305 -5.27 -1.89 -21.13
N LEU A 306 -3.98 -1.82 -20.75
CA LEU A 306 -3.23 -0.56 -20.71
C LEU A 306 -3.10 0.08 -22.10
N GLN A 307 -2.84 -0.71 -23.14
CA GLN A 307 -2.78 -0.20 -24.52
C GLN A 307 -4.10 0.42 -24.96
N ARG A 308 -5.24 -0.21 -24.64
CA ARG A 308 -6.57 0.34 -24.93
C ARG A 308 -6.84 1.63 -24.17
N LEU A 309 -6.46 1.68 -22.89
CA LEU A 309 -6.63 2.86 -22.03
C LEU A 309 -5.80 4.05 -22.52
N VAL A 310 -4.54 3.82 -22.91
CA VAL A 310 -3.69 4.88 -23.49
C VAL A 310 -4.27 5.38 -24.81
N SER A 311 -4.72 4.45 -25.67
CA SER A 311 -5.32 4.79 -26.96
C SER A 311 -6.60 5.64 -26.81
N SER A 312 -7.44 5.35 -25.81
CA SER A 312 -8.66 6.13 -25.55
C SER A 312 -8.34 7.53 -25.04
N ILE A 313 -7.37 7.67 -24.13
CA ILE A 313 -6.91 8.98 -23.62
C ILE A 313 -6.31 9.82 -24.76
N GLU A 314 -5.51 9.22 -25.64
CA GLU A 314 -4.95 9.91 -26.81
C GLU A 314 -6.03 10.36 -27.79
N TYR A 315 -7.03 9.52 -28.03
CA TYR A 315 -8.18 9.86 -28.88
C TYR A 315 -8.96 11.04 -28.30
N GLU A 316 -9.25 11.05 -27.00
CA GLU A 316 -9.92 12.16 -26.33
C GLU A 316 -9.10 13.45 -26.39
N LYS A 317 -7.78 13.39 -26.18
CA LYS A 317 -6.90 14.55 -26.32
C LYS A 317 -6.92 15.10 -27.74
N LYS A 318 -6.86 14.22 -28.75
CA LYS A 318 -6.97 14.62 -30.17
C LYS A 318 -8.33 15.25 -30.47
N ALA A 319 -9.43 14.64 -30.02
CA ALA A 319 -10.78 15.16 -30.18
C ALA A 319 -10.94 16.57 -29.57
N LYS A 320 -10.46 16.76 -28.33
CA LYS A 320 -10.45 18.06 -27.64
C LYS A 320 -9.57 19.10 -28.33
N SER A 321 -8.43 18.70 -28.91
CA SER A 321 -7.55 19.61 -29.68
C SER A 321 -8.11 19.96 -31.07
N SER A 322 -8.97 19.11 -31.64
CA SER A 322 -9.62 19.32 -32.93
C SER A 322 -10.97 20.05 -32.83
N ALA A 323 -11.43 20.36 -31.62
CA ALA A 323 -12.64 21.16 -31.42
C ALA A 323 -12.40 22.57 -31.98
N PRO A 324 -13.27 23.09 -32.86
CA PRO A 324 -13.05 24.38 -33.50
C PRO A 324 -13.02 25.49 -32.46
N HIS A 325 -11.90 26.21 -32.36
CA HIS A 325 -11.83 27.49 -31.65
C HIS A 325 -12.79 28.46 -32.34
N PHE A 326 -13.92 28.77 -31.69
CA PHE A 326 -14.82 29.83 -32.14
C PHE A 326 -14.12 31.17 -31.90
N VAL A 327 -13.39 31.66 -32.89
CA VAL A 327 -12.93 33.06 -32.92
C VAL A 327 -14.16 33.89 -33.26
N SER A 328 -14.77 34.53 -32.25
CA SER A 328 -15.73 35.61 -32.51
C SER A 328 -15.00 36.71 -33.27
N ALA A 329 -15.23 36.77 -34.58
CA ALA A 329 -14.82 37.87 -35.43
C ALA A 329 -15.62 39.11 -35.01
N VAL A 330 -15.05 39.92 -34.12
CA VAL A 330 -15.46 41.32 -33.98
C VAL A 330 -14.64 42.11 -35.00
N PRO A 331 -15.27 42.95 -35.86
CA PRO A 331 -14.52 43.72 -36.85
C PRO A 331 -13.61 44.74 -36.17
N GLU A 332 -12.34 44.76 -36.56
CA GLU A 332 -11.39 45.79 -36.15
C GLU A 332 -11.81 47.17 -36.70
N THR A 333 -11.99 48.14 -35.81
CA THR A 333 -11.64 49.54 -36.09
C THR A 333 -10.37 49.86 -35.30
N GLY A 334 -9.29 50.10 -36.04
CA GLY A 334 -7.94 50.15 -35.49
C GLY A 334 -7.62 51.34 -34.59
N HIS A 335 -6.54 51.18 -33.80
CA HIS A 335 -5.34 52.02 -33.91
C HIS A 335 -4.20 51.47 -33.03
N ARG A 336 -3.22 50.85 -33.70
CA ARG A 336 -1.77 51.14 -33.63
C ARG A 336 -1.16 51.43 -32.23
N LYS A 337 -0.24 50.57 -31.77
CA LYS A 337 1.22 50.76 -31.92
C LYS A 337 2.07 49.74 -31.12
N ARG A 338 3.07 49.18 -31.85
CA ARG A 338 4.50 49.00 -31.48
C ARG A 338 4.83 48.05 -30.29
N THR A 339 5.84 47.18 -30.31
CA THR A 339 7.04 47.01 -31.16
C THR A 339 7.74 45.69 -30.79
N ARG A 340 8.40 45.10 -31.80
CA ARG A 340 9.72 44.43 -31.79
C ARG A 340 9.92 43.07 -31.07
N HIS A 341 10.12 42.08 -31.94
CA HIS A 341 11.13 41.01 -31.91
C HIS A 341 12.19 41.07 -30.80
N PHE A 342 12.41 39.91 -30.15
CA PHE A 342 13.74 39.34 -29.98
C PHE A 342 13.67 37.80 -29.95
N ALA A 343 14.69 37.19 -30.53
CA ALA A 343 14.91 35.76 -30.70
C ALA A 343 15.82 35.19 -29.58
N SER A 344 16.02 33.86 -29.62
CA SER A 344 16.87 33.03 -28.75
C SER A 344 16.23 32.73 -27.37
N GLU A 345 16.30 31.53 -26.79
CA GLU A 345 17.34 30.52 -26.91
C GLU A 345 16.82 29.17 -26.38
N THR A 346 17.24 28.11 -27.06
CA THR A 346 17.18 26.71 -26.62
C THR A 346 17.85 26.52 -25.27
N SER A 347 17.15 25.92 -24.29
CA SER A 347 17.81 25.11 -23.25
C SER A 347 16.96 23.88 -22.95
N THR A 348 17.47 22.75 -23.42
CA THR A 348 17.06 21.41 -23.04
C THR A 348 17.44 21.18 -21.58
N LYS A 349 16.44 20.94 -20.73
CA LYS A 349 16.63 20.20 -19.48
C LYS A 349 15.71 18.98 -19.50
N ASP A 350 16.39 17.88 -19.74
CA ASP A 350 15.98 16.50 -19.71
C ASP A 350 15.51 16.14 -18.29
N GLU A 351 14.19 15.95 -18.10
CA GLU A 351 13.64 15.22 -16.97
C GLU A 351 12.72 14.11 -17.50
N GLY A 352 13.29 12.90 -17.58
CA GLY A 352 12.58 11.66 -17.28
C GLY A 352 11.44 11.26 -18.22
N ALA A 353 11.61 11.35 -19.54
CA ALA A 353 10.72 10.68 -20.48
C ALA A 353 10.84 9.16 -20.31
N PHE A 354 9.87 8.55 -19.61
CA PHE A 354 9.73 7.10 -19.47
C PHE A 354 9.60 6.45 -20.85
N LEU A 355 10.62 5.68 -21.24
CA LEU A 355 10.66 4.91 -22.48
C LEU A 355 9.70 3.70 -22.38
N TYR A 356 8.61 3.71 -23.14
CA TYR A 356 7.82 2.50 -23.43
C TYR A 356 8.39 1.86 -24.71
N TYR A 357 8.89 0.63 -24.62
CA TYR A 357 9.31 -0.16 -25.78
C TYR A 357 8.10 -0.91 -26.35
N VAL A 358 7.68 -0.55 -27.56
CA VAL A 358 6.70 -1.31 -28.36
C VAL A 358 7.26 -1.48 -29.77
N PRO A 359 7.56 -2.71 -30.24
CA PRO A 359 7.93 -2.94 -31.64
C PRO A 359 6.71 -2.72 -32.56
N SER A 360 6.77 -1.68 -33.39
CA SER A 360 5.76 -1.41 -34.42
C SER A 360 5.92 -2.36 -35.62
N LYS A 361 4.89 -3.15 -35.93
CA LYS A 361 4.71 -3.74 -37.27
C LYS A 361 3.82 -2.81 -38.10
N VAL A 362 4.27 -2.53 -39.32
CA VAL A 362 3.67 -1.60 -40.28
C VAL A 362 2.78 -2.38 -41.25
N GLU A 363 1.48 -2.06 -41.33
CA GLU A 363 0.63 -2.34 -42.49
C GLU A 363 -0.49 -1.28 -42.65
N PRO A 364 -1.04 -1.09 -43.89
CA PRO A 364 -1.51 0.20 -44.37
C PRO A 364 -3.03 0.45 -44.24
N THR A 365 -3.37 1.74 -44.17
CA THR A 365 -4.73 2.30 -44.10
C THR A 365 -5.54 2.15 -45.39
N PRO A 366 -6.88 2.14 -45.29
CA PRO A 366 -7.71 2.74 -46.32
C PRO A 366 -8.66 3.85 -45.82
N SER A 367 -9.06 4.60 -46.84
CA SER A 367 -9.70 5.91 -46.94
C SER A 367 -11.05 6.15 -46.26
N ARG A 368 -11.16 7.42 -45.83
CA ARG A 368 -12.31 8.24 -45.43
C ARG A 368 -13.47 8.23 -46.43
N ASN A 369 -14.71 8.15 -45.93
CA ASN A 369 -15.90 8.66 -46.62
C ASN A 369 -16.78 9.48 -45.65
N MET A 370 -17.25 10.62 -46.15
CA MET A 370 -18.08 11.60 -45.46
C MET A 370 -19.56 11.24 -45.58
N ILE A 371 -20.33 11.41 -44.51
CA ILE A 371 -21.79 11.53 -44.58
C ILE A 371 -22.22 12.74 -43.74
N LYS A 372 -23.04 13.60 -44.37
CA LYS A 372 -23.60 14.85 -43.86
C LYS A 372 -24.68 14.60 -42.79
N GLY A 373 -24.77 15.53 -41.84
CA GLY A 373 -25.70 15.47 -40.71
C GLY A 373 -27.15 15.85 -41.00
N HIS A 374 -27.97 15.62 -39.98
CA HIS A 374 -29.25 16.31 -39.75
C HIS A 374 -29.17 16.96 -38.37
N GLY A 375 -29.45 18.26 -38.35
CA GLY A 375 -29.47 19.08 -37.15
C GLY A 375 -30.76 18.89 -36.37
N SER A 376 -30.68 19.14 -35.07
CA SER A 376 -31.83 19.55 -34.27
C SER A 376 -31.38 20.75 -33.43
N GLU A 377 -32.07 21.85 -33.64
CA GLU A 377 -31.93 23.13 -32.94
C GLU A 377 -32.23 22.96 -31.44
N ILE A 378 -31.40 23.56 -30.58
CA ILE A 378 -31.79 23.93 -29.23
C ILE A 378 -31.40 25.39 -29.02
N GLN A 379 -32.41 26.17 -28.64
CA GLN A 379 -32.43 27.62 -28.51
C GLN A 379 -31.50 28.10 -27.41
N ASN A 380 -30.63 29.06 -27.75
CA ASN A 380 -29.90 29.88 -26.79
C ASN A 380 -30.86 30.89 -26.14
N THR A 381 -31.28 30.63 -24.90
CA THR A 381 -31.79 31.69 -24.02
C THR A 381 -30.64 32.18 -23.15
N ALA A 382 -30.09 33.34 -23.48
CA ALA A 382 -29.15 34.06 -22.64
C ALA A 382 -29.89 34.60 -21.41
N THR A 383 -29.87 33.86 -20.30
CA THR A 383 -30.22 34.39 -18.99
C THR A 383 -28.95 34.81 -18.28
N THR A 384 -28.78 36.10 -18.05
CA THR A 384 -27.86 36.65 -17.04
C THR A 384 -28.19 36.03 -15.69
N GLN A 385 -27.48 34.97 -15.30
CA GLN A 385 -27.60 34.40 -13.96
C GLN A 385 -26.76 35.23 -12.98
N GLU A 386 -27.42 35.76 -11.96
CA GLU A 386 -26.79 36.43 -10.83
C GLU A 386 -25.84 35.47 -10.08
N GLU A 387 -24.73 36.00 -9.55
CA GLU A 387 -23.77 35.22 -8.75
C GLU A 387 -24.48 34.62 -7.53
N ARG A 388 -24.48 33.29 -7.41
CA ARG A 388 -25.08 32.61 -6.25
C ARG A 388 -24.17 32.71 -5.03
N THR A 389 -24.76 32.93 -3.87
CA THR A 389 -24.03 32.83 -2.58
C THR A 389 -23.59 31.39 -2.31
N LEU A 390 -22.61 31.19 -1.42
CA LEU A 390 -22.07 29.86 -1.08
C LEU A 390 -23.17 28.86 -0.67
N LEU A 391 -24.15 29.31 0.12
CA LEU A 391 -25.24 28.46 0.57
C LEU A 391 -26.20 28.09 -0.57
N GLN A 392 -26.49 29.05 -1.46
CA GLN A 392 -27.33 28.80 -2.64
C GLN A 392 -26.64 27.88 -3.65
N GLN A 393 -25.32 28.00 -3.82
CA GLN A 393 -24.55 27.10 -4.67
C GLN A 393 -24.51 25.68 -4.09
N ALA A 394 -24.36 25.53 -2.78
CA ALA A 394 -24.43 24.21 -2.13
C ALA A 394 -25.81 23.56 -2.30
N TRP A 395 -26.89 24.33 -2.13
CA TRP A 395 -28.26 23.84 -2.36
C TRP A 395 -28.52 23.47 -3.83
N HIS A 396 -27.97 24.23 -4.76
CA HIS A 396 -28.06 23.94 -6.19
C HIS A 396 -27.35 22.63 -6.55
N ILE A 397 -26.11 22.43 -6.08
CA ILE A 397 -25.35 21.20 -6.36
C ILE A 397 -26.10 19.97 -5.87
N VAL A 398 -26.62 20.00 -4.63
CA VAL A 398 -27.33 18.85 -4.04
C VAL A 398 -28.63 18.51 -4.78
N THR A 399 -29.29 19.50 -5.40
CA THR A 399 -30.59 19.29 -6.06
C THR A 399 -30.49 19.02 -7.56
N THR A 400 -29.38 19.38 -8.21
CA THR A 400 -29.23 19.30 -9.68
C THR A 400 -28.17 18.30 -10.15
N THR A 401 -27.30 17.83 -9.24
CA THR A 401 -26.23 16.90 -9.58
C THR A 401 -26.70 15.46 -9.38
N ASP A 402 -26.53 14.63 -10.41
CA ASP A 402 -26.76 13.19 -10.31
C ASP A 402 -25.62 12.54 -9.50
N PRO A 403 -25.90 11.91 -8.34
CA PRO A 403 -24.88 11.31 -7.49
C PRO A 403 -24.19 10.06 -8.09
N LEU A 404 -24.63 9.59 -9.26
CA LEU A 404 -24.04 8.45 -9.99
C LEU A 404 -23.16 8.86 -11.18
N ILE A 405 -23.10 10.15 -11.53
CA ILE A 405 -22.19 10.67 -12.56
C ILE A 405 -20.78 10.78 -11.97
N ASP A 406 -19.77 10.32 -12.72
CA ASP A 406 -18.37 10.42 -12.31
C ASP A 406 -17.95 11.91 -12.28
N SER A 407 -17.15 12.30 -11.28
CA SER A 407 -16.76 13.69 -10.98
C SER A 407 -16.05 14.43 -12.13
N ASP A 408 -15.62 13.72 -13.17
CA ASP A 408 -14.97 14.23 -14.38
C ASP A 408 -15.94 14.43 -15.56
N GLU A 409 -17.18 13.97 -15.46
CA GLU A 409 -18.27 14.19 -16.44
C GLU A 409 -19.26 15.30 -16.01
N GLU A 410 -19.03 15.96 -14.87
CA GLU A 410 -19.88 17.05 -14.38
C GLU A 410 -19.71 18.30 -15.27
N ASP A 411 -20.74 18.66 -16.04
CA ASP A 411 -20.77 19.90 -16.81
C ASP A 411 -20.77 21.10 -15.84
N ALA A 412 -19.59 21.65 -15.57
CA ALA A 412 -19.42 22.72 -14.60
C ALA A 412 -20.21 23.98 -14.99
N ASP A 413 -21.26 24.28 -14.21
CA ASP A 413 -22.03 25.52 -14.31
C ASP A 413 -21.12 26.76 -14.22
N GLN A 414 -21.56 27.87 -14.83
CA GLN A 414 -20.90 29.17 -14.89
C GLN A 414 -20.39 29.64 -13.50
N ASN A 415 -21.17 29.40 -12.44
CA ASN A 415 -20.79 29.74 -11.06
C ASN A 415 -19.65 28.87 -10.50
N ALA A 416 -19.59 27.59 -10.86
CA ALA A 416 -18.47 26.72 -10.47
C ALA A 416 -17.17 27.18 -11.16
N ARG A 417 -17.25 27.59 -12.43
CA ARG A 417 -16.12 28.16 -13.17
C ARG A 417 -15.58 29.45 -12.53
N LEU A 418 -16.45 30.34 -12.08
CA LEU A 418 -16.06 31.57 -11.38
C LEU A 418 -15.36 31.28 -10.04
N ASP A 419 -15.86 30.32 -9.26
CA ASP A 419 -15.24 29.92 -7.99
C ASP A 419 -13.85 29.30 -8.21
N TYR A 420 -13.71 28.41 -9.21
CA TYR A 420 -12.40 27.86 -9.58
C TYR A 420 -11.41 28.94 -10.01
N THR A 421 -11.87 29.92 -10.77
CA THR A 421 -11.03 31.06 -11.20
C THR A 421 -10.54 31.87 -10.00
N ARG A 422 -11.42 32.19 -9.04
CA ARG A 422 -11.06 32.91 -7.81
C ARG A 422 -10.08 32.11 -6.94
N ARG A 423 -10.27 30.79 -6.83
CA ARG A 423 -9.35 29.90 -6.09
C ARG A 423 -7.98 29.80 -6.75
N LEU A 424 -7.93 29.71 -8.08
CA LEU A 424 -6.69 29.72 -8.86
C LEU A 424 -5.93 31.03 -8.66
N ASP A 425 -6.62 32.17 -8.63
CA ASP A 425 -6.00 33.47 -8.35
C ASP A 425 -5.38 33.53 -6.95
N VAL A 426 -6.06 32.98 -5.94
CA VAL A 426 -5.51 32.88 -4.57
C VAL A 426 -4.29 31.95 -4.54
N ILE A 427 -4.37 30.78 -5.17
CA ILE A 427 -3.26 29.81 -5.22
C ILE A 427 -2.05 30.42 -5.95
N ASN A 428 -2.27 31.15 -7.04
CA ASN A 428 -1.21 31.84 -7.77
C ASN A 428 -0.57 32.95 -6.94
N ARG A 429 -1.33 33.65 -6.09
CA ARG A 429 -0.78 34.65 -5.16
C ARG A 429 0.02 34.03 -4.00
N LEU A 430 -0.26 32.79 -3.65
CA LEU A 430 0.42 32.05 -2.57
C LEU A 430 1.62 31.23 -3.06
N ARG A 431 1.74 30.97 -4.36
CA ARG A 431 2.85 30.22 -4.96
C ARG A 431 4.17 30.96 -4.73
N GLY A 432 5.09 30.30 -4.00
CA GLY A 432 6.42 30.84 -3.69
C GLY A 432 6.53 31.62 -2.38
N ARG A 433 5.46 31.70 -1.57
CA ARG A 433 5.53 32.28 -0.21
C ARG A 433 5.63 31.16 0.84
N PRO A 434 6.43 31.33 1.90
CA PRO A 434 6.49 30.35 2.99
C PRO A 434 5.12 30.28 3.71
N PRO A 435 4.70 29.09 4.21
CA PRO A 435 3.37 28.85 4.79
C PRO A 435 3.14 29.60 6.12
N THR A 436 4.14 30.32 6.62
CA THR A 436 4.07 31.09 7.86
C THR A 436 4.82 32.40 7.64
N PRO A 437 4.20 33.58 7.89
CA PRO A 437 4.93 34.84 7.82
C PRO A 437 6.09 34.81 8.81
N ALA A 438 7.26 35.32 8.40
CA ALA A 438 8.42 35.41 9.27
C ALA A 438 8.06 36.24 10.51
N ARG A 439 8.36 35.69 11.69
CA ARG A 439 8.17 36.37 12.97
C ARG A 439 9.02 37.64 12.95
N ALA A 440 8.39 38.81 13.11
CA ALA A 440 9.11 40.07 13.20
C ALA A 440 10.15 40.01 14.33
N PRO A 441 11.35 40.61 14.16
CA PRO A 441 12.34 40.67 15.21
C PRO A 441 11.76 41.39 16.43
N ALA A 442 11.99 40.82 17.61
CA ALA A 442 11.51 41.35 18.88
C ALA A 442 12.25 42.65 19.21
N GLU A 443 11.67 43.79 18.82
CA GLU A 443 11.99 45.06 19.44
C GLU A 443 11.12 45.27 20.68
N ASN A 444 11.78 45.67 21.76
CA ASN A 444 11.23 46.04 23.06
C ASN A 444 9.98 46.92 22.95
N ILE A 445 8.84 46.41 23.43
CA ILE A 445 7.81 47.25 24.05
C ILE A 445 7.45 46.62 25.39
N LEU A 446 8.29 46.90 26.38
CA LEU A 446 7.84 47.03 27.77
C LEU A 446 6.96 48.28 27.83
N GLY A 447 5.71 48.11 28.29
CA GLY A 447 4.88 49.21 28.76
C GLY A 447 3.65 49.52 27.92
N ARG A 448 2.59 48.73 28.09
CA ARG A 448 1.21 49.17 28.38
C ARG A 448 0.29 47.94 28.41
N ASP A 449 -0.76 48.04 29.22
CA ASP A 449 -1.86 47.09 29.37
C ASP A 449 -1.70 45.93 30.36
N ALA A 450 -1.15 46.27 31.53
CA ALA A 450 -1.45 45.61 32.80
C ALA A 450 -2.84 46.00 33.39
N SER A 451 -3.83 46.33 32.55
CA SER A 451 -5.10 46.94 32.99
C SER A 451 -6.40 46.24 32.55
N GLU A 452 -6.36 45.10 31.84
CA GLU A 452 -7.60 44.43 31.38
C GLU A 452 -7.85 43.01 31.91
N ARG A 453 -6.99 42.45 32.75
CA ARG A 453 -7.19 41.10 33.32
C ARG A 453 -7.87 41.05 34.70
N GLN A 454 -8.55 42.11 35.10
CA GLN A 454 -9.29 42.16 36.37
C GLN A 454 -10.81 42.31 36.26
N ARG A 455 -11.39 42.08 35.08
CA ARG A 455 -12.85 42.07 34.89
C ARG A 455 -13.27 40.84 34.08
N THR A 456 -13.40 39.69 34.74
CA THR A 456 -14.29 38.55 34.36
C THR A 456 -14.00 37.36 35.30
N SER A 457 -14.15 37.58 36.60
CA SER A 457 -14.30 36.49 37.57
C SER A 457 -15.16 36.97 38.74
N SER A 458 -16.42 37.29 38.42
CA SER A 458 -17.52 37.44 39.37
C SER A 458 -18.82 37.44 38.56
N TRP A 459 -19.87 36.89 39.17
CA TRP A 459 -21.26 36.77 38.72
C TRP A 459 -21.69 35.41 38.15
N ASN A 460 -22.14 34.60 39.12
CA ASN A 460 -23.28 33.65 39.14
C ASN A 460 -23.34 32.46 38.19
#